data_AF-A0A7Y8SRC1-F1
#
_entry.id   AF-A0A7Y8SRC1-F1
#
_cell.length_a   1.000
_cell.length_b   1.000
_cell.length_c   1.000
_cell.angle_alpha   90.00
_cell.angle_beta   90.00
_cell.angle_gamma   90.00
#
_symmetry.space_group_name_H-M   'P 1'
#
loop_
_entity.id
_entity.type
_entity.pdbx_description
1 polymer ?
#
loop_
_entity_poly.entity_id
_entity_poly.type
_entity_poly.pdbx_seq_one_letter_code
_entity_poly.pdbx_strand_id
1 'polypeptide(L)'
;MSSVAWATANIFLSLFLGAIAMVAVSIWFPDVFAVILDGASWLESELGNTGLKNQYNNWVRFLIGDEQLTFMFFTVMVRVVLAIFAAGVKSAIAR
;
A
#
# COMPACT_ATOMS: atom_id res chain seq x y z
N MET A 1 -21.96 -9.21 -15.97
CA MET A 1 -20.74 -10.00 -15.66
C MET A 1 -19.44 -9.31 -16.08
N SER A 2 -19.44 -8.35 -17.02
CA SER A 2 -18.21 -7.65 -17.46
C SER A 2 -17.66 -6.62 -16.46
N SER A 3 -18.49 -5.87 -15.73
CA SER A 3 -18.04 -4.82 -14.81
C SER A 3 -17.21 -5.33 -13.63
N VAL A 4 -17.58 -6.50 -13.09
CA VAL A 4 -16.86 -7.13 -11.97
C VAL A 4 -15.47 -7.59 -12.40
N ALA A 5 -15.34 -8.16 -13.61
CA ALA A 5 -14.05 -8.58 -14.15
C ALA A 5 -13.07 -7.40 -14.33
N TRP A 6 -13.56 -6.26 -14.83
CA TRP A 6 -12.76 -5.02 -14.94
C TRP A 6 -12.37 -4.45 -13.58
N ALA A 7 -13.29 -4.46 -12.60
CA ALA A 7 -12.98 -4.01 -11.25
C ALA A 7 -11.92 -4.91 -10.58
N THR A 8 -12.06 -6.23 -10.69
CA THR A 8 -11.09 -7.20 -10.16
C THR A 8 -9.73 -7.04 -10.82
N ALA A 9 -9.67 -6.92 -12.15
CA ALA A 9 -8.43 -6.70 -12.89
C ALA A 9 -7.73 -5.40 -12.45
N ASN A 10 -8.50 -4.32 -12.26
CA ASN A 10 -7.95 -3.05 -11.78
C ASN A 10 -7.40 -3.14 -10.35
N ILE A 11 -8.09 -3.85 -9.46
CA ILE A 11 -7.61 -4.11 -8.10
C ILE A 11 -6.32 -4.93 -8.16
N PHE A 12 -6.30 -6.01 -8.93
CA PHE A 12 -5.14 -6.89 -9.06
C PHE A 12 -3.92 -6.16 -9.65
N LEU A 13 -4.14 -5.36 -10.70
CA LEU A 13 -3.11 -4.54 -11.31
C LEU A 13 -2.55 -3.52 -10.31
N SER A 14 -3.41 -2.93 -9.46
CA SER A 14 -2.96 -1.98 -8.43
C SER A 14 -2.08 -2.64 -7.36
N LEU A 15 -2.38 -3.89 -6.98
CA LEU A 15 -1.54 -4.68 -6.07
C LEU A 15 -0.19 -5.00 -6.71
N PHE A 16 -0.20 -5.41 -7.98
CA PHE A 16 1.01 -5.72 -8.73
C PHE A 16 1.91 -4.49 -8.93
N LEU A 17 1.31 -3.34 -9.28
CA LEU A 17 2.01 -2.06 -9.38
C LEU A 17 2.55 -1.60 -8.02
N GLY A 18 1.83 -1.84 -6.93
CA GLY A 18 2.30 -1.61 -5.56
C GLY A 18 3.58 -2.38 -5.26
N ALA A 19 3.63 -3.67 -5.60
CA ALA A 19 4.82 -4.51 -5.44
C ALA A 19 6.02 -3.98 -6.24
N ILE A 20 5.80 -3.64 -7.51
CA ILE A 20 6.85 -3.08 -8.38
C ILE A 20 7.35 -1.75 -7.84
N ALA A 21 6.45 -0.88 -7.38
CA ALA A 21 6.84 0.42 -6.80
C ALA A 21 7.67 0.25 -5.53
N MET A 22 7.34 -0.73 -4.68
CA MET A 22 8.12 -1.05 -3.49
C MET A 22 9.56 -1.49 -3.86
N VAL A 23 9.71 -2.38 -4.84
CA VAL A 23 11.03 -2.81 -5.34
C VAL A 23 11.77 -1.66 -6.03
N ALA A 24 11.07 -0.81 -6.76
CA ALA A 24 11.68 0.36 -7.40
C ALA A 24 12.21 1.36 -6.36
N VAL A 25 11.42 1.65 -5.32
CA VAL A 25 11.85 2.57 -4.26
C VAL A 25 12.99 1.98 -3.43
N SER A 26 13.01 0.68 -3.16
CA SER A 26 14.12 0.07 -2.41
C SER A 26 15.46 0.13 -3.17
N ILE A 27 15.44 0.05 -4.51
CA ILE A 27 16.65 0.13 -5.34
C ILE A 27 17.09 1.57 -5.59
N TRP A 28 16.15 2.47 -5.89
CA TRP A 28 16.45 3.83 -6.36
C TRP A 28 16.54 4.85 -5.21
N PHE A 29 15.83 4.63 -4.11
CA PHE A 29 15.75 5.54 -2.97
C PHE A 29 15.83 4.76 -1.65
N PRO A 30 17.00 4.16 -1.34
CA PRO A 30 17.17 3.32 -0.15
C PRO A 30 16.88 4.08 1.16
N ASP A 31 17.25 5.36 1.25
CA ASP A 31 16.98 6.19 2.44
C ASP A 31 15.48 6.40 2.67
N VAL A 32 14.71 6.60 1.60
CA VAL A 32 13.25 6.74 1.67
C VAL A 32 12.61 5.42 2.08
N PHE A 33 13.10 4.31 1.55
CA PHE A 33 12.63 2.98 1.90
C PHE A 33 12.90 2.67 3.39
N ALA A 34 14.08 3.03 3.90
CA ALA A 34 14.43 2.87 5.31
C ALA A 34 13.47 3.67 6.22
N VAL A 35 13.16 4.92 5.89
CA VAL A 35 12.20 5.74 6.65
C VAL A 35 10.79 5.11 6.66
N ILE A 36 10.37 4.50 5.55
CA ILE A 36 9.07 3.82 5.46
C ILE A 36 9.06 2.56 6.33
N LEU A 37 10.14 1.78 6.31
CA LEU A 37 10.28 0.60 7.17
C LEU A 37 10.30 0.99 8.65
N ASP A 38 11.06 2.03 9.03
CA ASP A 38 11.11 2.54 10.40
C ASP A 38 9.73 3.04 10.85
N GLY A 39 8.98 3.68 9.95
CA GLY A 39 7.60 4.10 10.20
C GLY A 39 6.65 2.92 10.38
N ALA A 40 6.83 1.84 9.62
CA ALA A 40 6.06 0.60 9.75
C ALA A 40 6.31 -0.08 11.10
N SER A 41 7.58 -0.25 11.49
CA SER A 41 7.97 -0.83 12.77
C SER A 41 7.53 0.03 13.96
N TRP A 42 7.54 1.36 13.82
CA TRP A 42 6.98 2.26 14.83
C TRP A 42 5.47 2.06 14.99
N LEU A 43 4.74 1.95 13.88
CA LEU A 43 3.29 1.73 13.90
C LEU A 43 2.94 0.34 14.45
N GLU A 44 3.72 -0.70 14.11
CA GLU A 44 3.61 -2.04 14.71
C GLU A 44 3.80 -1.97 16.22
N SER A 45 4.81 -1.23 16.70
CA SER A 45 5.06 -1.08 18.13
C SER A 45 3.94 -0.35 18.86
N GLU A 46 3.41 0.73 18.29
CA GLU A 46 2.32 1.51 18.89
C GLU A 46 1.00 0.71 18.94
N LEU A 47 0.66 0.02 17.84
CA LEU A 47 -0.53 -0.83 17.76
C LEU A 47 -0.39 -2.12 18.58
N GLY A 48 0.83 -2.64 18.73
CA GLY A 48 1.15 -3.76 19.60
C GLY A 48 1.02 -3.41 21.09
N ASN A 49 1.31 -2.16 21.46
CA ASN A 49 1.20 -1.67 22.84
C ASN A 49 -0.24 -1.36 23.28
N THR A 50 -1.21 -1.28 22.35
CA THR A 50 -2.60 -0.93 22.68
C THR A 50 -3.39 -2.06 23.35
N GLY A 51 -2.74 -3.19 23.69
CA GLY A 51 -3.32 -4.24 24.54
C GLY A 51 -4.52 -4.97 23.92
N LEU A 52 -4.54 -5.14 22.60
CA LEU A 52 -5.63 -5.81 21.90
C LEU A 52 -5.73 -7.29 22.32
N LYS A 53 -6.90 -7.66 22.88
CA LYS A 53 -7.24 -9.02 23.33
C LYS A 53 -6.93 -10.07 22.25
N ASN A 54 -6.41 -11.23 22.69
CA ASN A 54 -5.90 -12.36 21.90
C ASN A 54 -6.74 -12.84 20.69
N GLN A 55 -8.04 -12.54 20.63
CA GLN A 55 -8.93 -12.96 19.54
C GLN A 55 -8.88 -12.05 18.31
N TYR A 56 -8.69 -10.74 18.50
CA TYR A 56 -8.40 -9.81 17.39
C TYR A 56 -6.92 -9.84 17.01
N ASN A 57 -6.09 -10.36 17.90
CA ASN A 57 -4.64 -10.36 17.81
C ASN A 57 -4.08 -11.17 16.63
N ASN A 58 -4.75 -12.23 16.14
CA ASN A 58 -4.23 -13.00 15.00
C ASN A 58 -4.36 -12.26 13.67
N TRP A 59 -5.49 -11.61 13.40
CA TRP A 59 -5.68 -10.81 12.19
C TRP A 59 -4.89 -9.51 12.26
N VAL A 60 -4.88 -8.87 13.43
CA VAL A 60 -4.12 -7.65 13.65
C VAL A 60 -2.62 -7.93 13.59
N ARG A 61 -2.07 -8.97 14.24
CA ARG A 61 -0.66 -9.39 14.04
C ARG A 61 -0.32 -9.71 12.59
N PHE A 62 -1.23 -10.38 11.87
CA PHE A 62 -0.96 -10.74 10.48
C PHE A 62 -0.89 -9.49 9.59
N LEU A 63 -1.83 -8.56 9.76
CA LEU A 63 -1.89 -7.28 9.02
C LEU A 63 -0.83 -6.26 9.48
N ILE A 64 -0.37 -6.37 10.72
CA ILE A 64 0.65 -5.50 11.31
C ILE A 64 2.06 -5.92 10.94
N GLY A 65 2.29 -7.17 10.52
CA GLY A 65 3.63 -7.63 10.15
C GLY A 65 4.30 -6.63 9.20
N ASP A 66 5.46 -6.12 9.61
CA ASP A 66 6.21 -5.01 8.98
C ASP A 66 6.19 -5.04 7.44
N GLU A 67 6.35 -6.22 6.83
CA GLU A 67 6.33 -6.39 5.37
C GLU A 67 4.94 -6.16 4.75
N GLN A 68 3.87 -6.63 5.39
CA GLN A 68 2.50 -6.50 4.88
C GLN A 68 1.96 -5.09 5.08
N LEU A 69 2.30 -4.46 6.21
CA LEU A 69 1.99 -3.07 6.46
C LEU A 69 2.71 -2.15 5.46
N THR A 70 3.99 -2.41 5.21
CA THR A 70 4.78 -1.70 4.19
C THR A 70 4.18 -1.89 2.79
N PHE A 71 3.82 -3.12 2.42
CA PHE A 71 3.17 -3.40 1.14
C PHE A 71 1.83 -2.67 0.98
N MET A 72 1.02 -2.65 2.05
CA MET A 72 -0.26 -1.96 2.04
C MET A 72 -0.07 -0.44 1.92
N PHE A 73 0.92 0.13 2.62
CA PHE A 73 1.31 1.53 2.49
C PHE A 73 1.71 1.87 1.04
N PHE A 74 2.61 1.08 0.45
CA PHE A 74 3.03 1.27 -0.94
C PHE A 74 1.86 1.16 -1.93
N THR A 75 0.97 0.19 -1.73
CA THR A 75 -0.20 0.00 -2.58
C THR A 75 -1.15 1.20 -2.51
N VAL A 76 -1.38 1.76 -1.31
CA VAL A 76 -2.20 2.95 -1.13
C VAL A 76 -1.54 4.17 -1.79
N MET A 77 -0.24 4.36 -1.61
CA MET A 77 0.51 5.46 -2.23
C MET A 77 0.45 5.39 -3.76
N VAL A 78 0.66 4.21 -4.34
CA VAL A 78 0.49 3.98 -5.79
C VAL A 78 -0.92 4.32 -6.24
N ARG A 79 -1.95 3.96 -5.46
CA ARG A 79 -3.33 4.34 -5.77
C ARG A 79 -3.54 5.86 -5.77
N VAL A 80 -2.96 6.59 -4.82
CA VAL A 80 -3.04 8.05 -4.78
C VAL A 80 -2.38 8.65 -6.01
N VAL A 81 -1.18 8.18 -6.36
CA VAL A 81 -0.45 8.62 -7.57
C VAL A 81 -1.26 8.33 -8.84
N LEU A 82 -1.81 7.12 -8.97
CA LEU A 82 -2.64 6.73 -10.12
C LEU A 82 -3.94 7.54 -10.18
N ALA A 83 -4.56 7.86 -9.05
CA ALA A 83 -5.76 8.69 -9.01
C ALA A 83 -5.47 10.13 -9.46
N ILE A 84 -4.35 10.70 -9.01
CA ILE A 84 -3.88 12.02 -9.44
C ILE A 84 -3.55 12.00 -10.94
N PHE A 85 -2.83 10.99 -11.41
CA PHE A 85 -2.50 10.83 -12.82
C PHE A 85 -3.76 10.70 -13.69
N ALA A 86 -4.72 9.87 -13.26
CA ALA A 86 -6.00 9.71 -13.95
C ALA A 86 -6.81 11.02 -13.97
N ALA A 87 -6.82 11.79 -12.88
CA ALA A 87 -7.46 13.10 -12.83
C ALA A 87 -6.79 14.11 -13.78
N GLY A 88 -5.45 14.13 -13.80
CA GLY A 88 -4.67 14.97 -14.71
C GLY A 88 -4.92 14.61 -16.18
N VAL A 89 -4.87 13.32 -16.53
CA VAL A 89 -5.17 12.83 -17.88
C VAL A 89 -6.60 13.17 -18.30
N LYS A 90 -7.59 13.02 -17.42
CA LYS A 90 -8.97 13.44 -17.71
C LYS A 90 -9.06 14.93 -18.00
N SER A 91 -8.36 15.78 -17.24
CA SER A 91 -8.34 17.22 -17.47
C SER A 91 -7.65 17.62 -18.79
N ALA A 92 -6.67 16.83 -19.24
CA ALA A 92 -5.96 17.05 -20.50
C ALA A 92 -6.75 16.57 -21.72
N ILE A 93 -7.52 15.48 -21.59
CA ILE A 93 -8.38 14.93 -22.66
C ILE A 93 -9.70 15.72 -22.78
N ALA A 94 -10.19 16.31 -21.68
CA ALA A 94 -11.41 17.12 -21.66
C ALA A 94 -11.20 18.57 -22.19
N ARG A 95 -10.03 18.87 -22.74
CA ARG A 95 -9.65 20.16 -23.33
C ARG A 95 -9.53 20.01 -24.84
#